data_AF-A0A0F2PBC8-F1
#
_entry.id   AF-A0A0F2PBC8-F1
#
_cell.length_a   1.000
_cell.length_b   1.000
_cell.length_c   1.000
_cell.angle_alpha   90.00
_cell.angle_beta   90.00
_cell.angle_gamma   90.00
#
_symmetry.space_group_name_H-M   'P 1'
#
loop_
_entity.id
_entity.type
_entity.pdbx_description
1 polymer ?
#
loop_
_entity_poly.entity_id
_entity_poly.type
_entity_poly.pdbx_seq_one_letter_code
_entity_poly.pdbx_strand_id
1 'polypeptide(L)'
;MKAGRNMAKGGRTKSLHIKLPADHPVFSIPDGERSRVAREWMEQGRQVLATVEEIKRDIAVIKENLSGSEQRGHSDKTTEKNNRNSQTNPIDPAVFLDM
;
A
#
# COMPACT_ATOMS: atom_id res chain seq x y z
N MET A 1 -10.03 43.15 37.65
CA MET A 1 -10.28 42.38 36.42
C MET A 1 -9.95 40.92 36.69
N LYS A 2 -10.94 40.02 36.79
CA LYS A 2 -10.73 38.58 37.03
C LYS A 2 -10.79 37.86 35.67
N ALA A 3 -9.67 37.31 35.22
CA ALA A 3 -9.60 36.51 34.00
C ALA A 3 -10.38 35.19 34.18
N GLY A 4 -11.40 35.00 33.34
CA GLY A 4 -12.14 33.75 33.25
C GLY A 4 -11.26 32.65 32.66
N ARG A 5 -11.09 31.54 33.39
CA ARG A 5 -10.42 30.34 32.88
C ARG A 5 -11.38 29.64 31.92
N ASN A 6 -11.07 29.67 30.63
CA ASN A 6 -11.76 28.88 29.61
C ASN A 6 -11.49 27.40 29.87
N MET A 7 -12.42 26.72 30.54
CA MET A 7 -12.41 25.26 30.66
C MET A 7 -12.74 24.67 29.29
N ALA A 8 -11.72 24.14 28.60
CA ALA A 8 -11.92 23.36 27.39
C ALA A 8 -12.87 22.19 27.72
N LYS A 9 -14.02 22.13 27.04
CA LYS A 9 -14.98 21.02 27.17
C LYS A 9 -14.26 19.73 26.77
N GLY A 10 -13.99 18.86 27.75
CA GLY A 10 -13.39 17.55 27.53
C GLY A 10 -14.24 16.75 26.54
N GLY A 11 -13.64 16.38 25.40
CA GLY A 11 -14.27 15.49 24.43
C GLY A 11 -14.57 14.14 25.07
N ARG A 12 -15.73 13.54 24.76
CA ARG A 12 -16.07 12.19 25.23
C ARG A 12 -15.04 11.19 24.71
N THR A 13 -14.27 10.60 25.61
CA THR A 13 -13.42 9.45 25.32
C THR A 13 -14.31 8.25 24.98
N LYS A 14 -14.27 7.79 23.73
CA LYS A 14 -14.91 6.53 23.32
C LYS A 14 -13.95 5.39 23.68
N SER A 15 -14.37 4.50 24.57
CA SER A 15 -13.62 3.28 24.90
C SER A 15 -14.02 2.15 23.96
N LEU A 16 -13.04 1.40 23.46
CA LEU A 16 -13.25 0.21 22.65
C LEU A 16 -12.82 -1.01 23.48
N HIS A 17 -13.71 -1.97 23.65
CA HIS A 17 -13.42 -3.24 24.33
C HIS A 17 -13.35 -4.35 23.30
N ILE A 18 -12.19 -5.01 23.21
CA ILE A 18 -11.93 -6.11 22.29
C ILE A 18 -11.64 -7.36 23.13
N LYS A 19 -12.29 -8.48 22.79
CA LYS A 19 -11.96 -9.78 23.39
C LYS A 19 -10.88 -10.43 22.56
N LEU A 20 -9.77 -10.78 23.21
CA LEU A 20 -8.64 -11.47 22.60
C LEU A 20 -8.56 -12.89 23.17
N PRO A 21 -8.08 -13.87 22.38
CA PRO A 21 -7.86 -15.22 22.88
C PRO A 21 -6.72 -15.23 23.92
N ALA A 22 -6.70 -16.22 24.80
CA ALA A 22 -5.79 -16.24 25.96
C ALA A 22 -4.31 -16.31 25.56
N ASP A 23 -4.01 -16.87 24.39
CA ASP A 23 -2.68 -17.02 23.79
C ASP A 23 -2.26 -15.80 22.95
N HIS A 24 -3.03 -14.71 22.97
CA HIS A 24 -2.75 -13.55 22.13
C HIS A 24 -1.40 -12.90 22.48
N PRO A 25 -0.55 -12.58 21.49
CA PRO A 25 0.81 -12.06 21.73
C PRO A 25 0.84 -10.72 22.46
N VAL A 26 -0.25 -9.95 22.47
CA VAL A 26 -0.32 -8.71 23.27
C VAL A 26 -0.10 -8.97 24.77
N PHE A 27 -0.42 -10.17 25.26
CA PHE A 27 -0.30 -10.50 26.68
C PHE A 27 1.15 -10.80 27.10
N SER A 28 2.05 -11.08 26.16
CA SER A 28 3.48 -11.21 26.45
C SER A 28 4.17 -9.85 26.66
N ILE A 29 3.50 -8.74 26.34
CA ILE A 29 4.02 -7.38 26.51
C ILE A 29 3.81 -6.94 27.97
N PRO A 30 4.76 -6.21 28.59
CA PRO A 30 4.60 -5.69 29.95
C PRO A 30 3.37 -4.79 30.16
N ASP A 31 2.81 -4.84 31.36
CA ASP A 31 1.72 -3.95 31.76
C ASP A 31 2.15 -2.49 31.70
N GLY A 32 1.27 -1.63 31.18
CA GLY A 32 1.56 -0.22 30.87
C GLY A 32 1.82 0.02 29.37
N GLU A 33 2.49 -0.90 28.69
CA GLU A 33 2.82 -0.76 27.25
C GLU A 33 1.81 -1.46 26.33
N ARG A 34 1.11 -2.50 26.82
CA ARG A 34 0.12 -3.28 26.06
C ARG A 34 -0.83 -2.42 25.25
N SER A 35 -1.40 -1.37 25.87
CA SER A 35 -2.39 -0.51 25.21
C SER A 35 -1.79 0.34 24.08
N ARG A 36 -0.53 0.74 24.20
CA ARG A 36 0.20 1.48 23.16
C ARG A 36 0.48 0.55 21.98
N VAL A 37 1.08 -0.61 22.25
CA VAL A 37 1.44 -1.58 21.21
C VAL A 37 0.20 -2.11 20.50
N ALA A 38 -0.88 -2.42 21.23
CA ALA A 38 -2.13 -2.86 20.63
C ALA A 38 -2.71 -1.82 19.65
N ARG A 39 -2.64 -0.52 19.98
CA ARG A 39 -3.08 0.54 19.06
C ARG A 39 -2.20 0.63 17.83
N GLU A 40 -0.89 0.51 18.00
CA GLU A 40 0.06 0.51 16.89
C GLU A 40 -0.21 -0.64 15.92
N TRP A 41 -0.40 -1.86 16.44
CA TRP A 41 -0.76 -3.02 15.63
C TRP A 41 -2.10 -2.86 14.92
N MET A 42 -3.11 -2.26 15.57
CA MET A 42 -4.38 -1.97 14.91
C MET A 42 -4.23 -0.98 13.77
N GLU A 43 -3.43 0.07 13.94
CA GLU A 43 -3.18 1.06 12.88
C GLU A 43 -2.38 0.45 11.72
N GLN A 44 -1.33 -0.31 12.02
CA GLN A 44 -0.58 -1.07 11.00
C GLN A 44 -1.49 -2.06 10.26
N GLY A 45 -2.32 -2.80 11.00
CA GLY A 45 -3.29 -3.73 10.43
C GLY A 45 -4.26 -3.04 9.48
N ARG A 46 -4.75 -1.84 9.83
CA ARG A 46 -5.63 -1.03 8.97
C ARG A 46 -4.93 -0.61 7.68
N GLN A 47 -3.68 -0.18 7.75
CA GLN A 47 -2.89 0.22 6.59
C GLN A 47 -2.65 -0.97 5.65
N VAL A 48 -2.24 -2.11 6.20
CA VAL A 48 -2.05 -3.35 5.43
C VAL A 48 -3.34 -3.76 4.73
N LEU A 49 -4.48 -3.72 5.44
CA LEU A 49 -5.78 -4.06 4.86
C LEU A 49 -6.13 -3.18 3.65
N ALA A 50 -5.91 -1.86 3.77
CA ALA A 50 -6.16 -0.92 2.69
C ALA A 50 -5.30 -1.22 1.46
N THR A 51 -4.00 -1.48 1.65
CA THR A 51 -3.08 -1.85 0.56
C THR A 51 -3.46 -3.18 -0.08
N VAL A 52 -3.85 -4.19 0.72
CA VAL A 52 -4.30 -5.48 0.19
C VAL A 52 -5.56 -5.33 -0.66
N GLU A 53 -6.49 -4.47 -0.27
CA GLU A 53 -7.67 -4.17 -1.08
C GLU A 53 -7.33 -3.48 -2.40
N GLU A 54 -6.40 -2.53 -2.39
CA GLU A 54 -5.91 -1.86 -3.60
C GLU A 54 -5.28 -2.87 -4.57
N ILE A 55 -4.34 -3.69 -4.07
CA ILE A 55 -3.71 -4.76 -4.86
C ILE A 55 -4.75 -5.71 -5.46
N LYS A 56 -5.79 -6.07 -4.69
CA LYS A 56 -6.88 -6.93 -5.20
C LYS A 56 -7.65 -6.27 -6.35
N ARG A 57 -7.89 -4.96 -6.29
CA ARG A 57 -8.53 -4.21 -7.39
C ARG A 57 -7.65 -4.20 -8.62
N ASP A 58 -6.36 -3.92 -8.46
CA ASP A 58 -5.41 -3.90 -9.58
C ASP A 58 -5.29 -5.26 -10.26
N ILE A 59 -5.20 -6.33 -9.47
CA ILE A 59 -5.19 -7.70 -9.99
C ILE A 59 -6.48 -8.01 -10.76
N ALA A 60 -7.64 -7.53 -10.30
CA ALA A 60 -8.90 -7.73 -11.01
C ALA A 60 -8.89 -7.02 -12.38
N VAL A 61 -8.42 -5.77 -12.44
CA VAL A 61 -8.27 -5.01 -13.70
C VAL A 61 -7.30 -5.69 -14.66
N ILE A 62 -6.15 -6.16 -14.16
CA ILE A 62 -5.17 -6.86 -14.99
C ILE A 62 -5.77 -8.16 -15.54
N LYS A 63 -6.50 -8.92 -14.72
CA LYS A 63 -7.17 -10.15 -15.17
C LYS A 63 -8.22 -9.88 -16.24
N GLU A 64 -9.01 -8.82 -16.07
CA GLU A 64 -10.00 -8.42 -17.08
C GLU A 64 -9.32 -8.07 -18.41
N ASN A 65 -8.28 -7.24 -18.38
CA ASN A 65 -7.52 -6.87 -19.57
C ASN A 65 -6.90 -8.08 -20.28
N LEU A 66 -6.33 -9.02 -19.53
CA LEU A 66 -5.79 -10.25 -20.10
C LEU A 66 -6.89 -11.09 -20.75
N SER A 67 -8.03 -11.28 -20.08
CA SER A 67 -9.17 -12.03 -20.64
C SER A 67 -9.77 -11.38 -21.90
N GLY A 68 -9.78 -10.05 -21.99
CA GLY A 68 -10.22 -9.32 -23.18
C GLY A 68 -9.21 -9.34 -24.33
N SER A 69 -7.92 -9.50 -24.02
CA SER A 69 -6.84 -9.55 -25.02
C SER A 69 -6.77 -10.89 -25.77
N GLU A 70 -7.13 -12.00 -25.12
CA GLU A 70 -7.20 -13.33 -25.78
C GLU A 70 -8.31 -13.41 -26.84
N GLN A 71 -9.38 -12.61 -26.71
CA GLN A 71 -10.47 -12.57 -27.69
C GLN A 71 -10.17 -11.69 -28.92
N ARG A 72 -9.15 -10.83 -28.87
CA ARG A 72 -8.77 -9.93 -29.97
C ARG A 72 -7.60 -10.44 -30.83
N GLY A 73 -7.07 -11.62 -30.52
CA GLY A 73 -5.92 -12.21 -31.21
C GLY A 73 -6.23 -12.99 -32.49
N HIS A 74 -7.49 -13.08 -32.94
CA HIS A 74 -7.84 -13.79 -34.17
C HIS A 74 -8.25 -12.84 -35.31
N SER A 75 -7.32 -12.73 -36.25
CA SER A 75 -7.39 -12.11 -37.59
C SER A 75 -7.71 -10.62 -37.68
N ASP A 76 -6.65 -9.80 -37.72
CA ASP A 76 -6.57 -8.82 -38.81
C ASP A 76 -5.13 -8.67 -39.30
N LYS A 77 -4.87 -9.23 -40.48
CA LYS A 77 -3.65 -8.96 -41.25
C LYS A 77 -3.80 -7.58 -41.87
N THR A 78 -3.16 -6.57 -41.31
CA THR A 78 -2.89 -5.31 -42.01
C THR A 78 -1.40 -4.98 -41.95
N THR A 79 -0.74 -5.34 -43.05
CA THR A 79 0.13 -4.49 -43.87
C THR A 79 1.04 -3.48 -43.15
N GLU A 80 2.34 -3.76 -43.24
CA GLU A 80 3.47 -2.84 -43.40
C GLU A 80 3.16 -1.32 -43.34
N LYS A 81 3.85 -0.62 -42.43
CA LYS A 81 4.68 0.55 -42.78
C LYS A 81 5.59 1.00 -41.62
N ASN A 82 6.89 0.87 -41.88
CA ASN A 82 8.02 1.70 -41.45
C ASN A 82 7.79 2.77 -40.38
N ASN A 83 8.54 2.67 -39.28
CA ASN A 83 9.23 3.86 -38.75
C ASN A 83 10.57 3.47 -38.08
N ARG A 84 11.67 3.72 -38.79
CA ARG A 84 13.04 3.64 -38.26
C ARG A 84 13.29 4.87 -37.39
N ASN A 85 13.63 4.68 -36.13
CA ASN A 85 14.58 5.56 -35.43
C ASN A 85 15.16 4.88 -34.18
N SER A 86 16.03 3.89 -34.39
CA SER A 86 16.91 3.37 -33.35
C SER A 86 18.16 4.24 -33.29
N GLN A 87 18.14 5.24 -32.41
CA GLN A 87 19.33 5.99 -32.03
C GLN A 87 20.13 5.14 -31.02
N THR A 88 20.92 4.20 -31.53
CA THR A 88 21.90 3.45 -30.72
C THR A 88 23.10 4.34 -30.48
N ASN A 89 23.21 4.95 -29.30
CA ASN A 89 24.49 5.46 -28.84
C ASN A 89 25.33 4.24 -28.43
N PRO A 90 26.51 3.99 -29.03
CA PRO A 90 27.40 2.94 -28.54
C PRO A 90 27.90 3.36 -27.14
N ILE A 91 27.56 2.55 -26.14
CA ILE A 91 28.19 2.63 -24.82
C ILE A 91 29.65 2.21 -25.03
N ASP A 92 30.57 3.16 -24.91
CA ASP A 92 32.00 2.89 -24.92
C ASP A 92 32.40 2.25 -23.57
N PRO A 93 32.85 0.98 -23.54
CA PRO A 93 33.24 0.31 -22.31
C PRO A 93 34.53 0.88 -21.69
N ALA A 94 35.27 1.76 -22.37
CA ALA A 94 36.52 2.33 -21.87
C ALA A 94 36.34 3.32 -20.71
N VAL A 95 35.10 3.76 -20.41
CA VAL A 95 34.83 4.73 -19.33
C VAL A 95 34.99 4.10 -17.93
N PHE A 96 34.99 2.77 -17.82
CA PHE A 96 35.00 2.07 -16.52
C PHE A 96 36.39 1.71 -15.98
N LEU A 97 37.48 2.11 -16.63
CA LEU A 97 38.84 1.68 -16.27
C LEU A 97 39.75 2.77 -15.68
N ASP A 98 39.21 3.96 -15.35
CA ASP A 98 40.01 5.08 -14.80
C ASP A 98 39.44 5.63 -13.48
N MET A 99 39.09 4.73 -12.54
CA MET A 99 38.91 5.05 -11.11
C MET A 99 39.66 4.07 -10.22
#